data_AF-A0A1H3QNA5-F1
#
_entry.id   AF-A0A1H3QNA5-F1
#
_cell.length_a   1.000
_cell.length_b   1.000
_cell.length_c   1.000
_cell.angle_alpha   90.00
_cell.angle_beta   90.00
_cell.angle_gamma   90.00
#
_symmetry.space_group_name_H-M   'P 1'
#
loop_
_entity.id
_entity.type
_entity.pdbx_description
1 polymer ?
#
loop_
_entity_poly.entity_id
_entity_poly.type
_entity_poly.pdbx_seq_one_letter_code
_entity_poly.pdbx_strand_id
1 'polypeptide(L)'
;MMQGNFSIQIQKLFLITIILKIGFSLAGFLQDDPWVLGFTIPLLIMAAYIAIGIKYRNNDVPDDKFADSCYYLGFIFTITSIIVCLFDLPNIGTEINNISIRFGAAMVSTVFGLIVRVYLVSFKRDASDAIEDAEVAVIEASNKFREQLVIAFEKMCDFQSEADKAIKASVERANLQIEALSKNHADKLISFFSDLTEQNRKTLTDALSEIKTSSVRLSESVDKYSNGMAWNLNNIQSRIDDFTQAVSSRLSTTTFPDDYFAKSLANPLAQLNNSVNAISLGVAKSASEVDEAGKILSSTLKTIRTKAISTETSLDKVVTLANQQKSILEVAQGQVSIYTELSDLLKKIDQTLIQITSAINASTHSSNFLASRVDSIVSTEAKVS
;
A
#
# COMPACT_ATOMS: atom_id res chain seq x y z
N MET A 1 -37.92 -39.72 19.94
CA MET A 1 -38.81 -40.62 19.17
C MET A 1 -37.97 -41.29 18.10
N MET A 2 -37.54 -42.53 18.33
CA MET A 2 -36.78 -43.32 17.36
C MET A 2 -37.73 -43.73 16.22
N GLN A 3 -37.60 -43.09 15.05
CA GLN A 3 -38.20 -43.61 13.82
C GLN A 3 -37.38 -44.82 13.39
N GLY A 4 -37.81 -46.01 13.80
CA GLY A 4 -37.31 -47.28 13.27
C GLY A 4 -37.56 -47.29 11.77
N ASN A 5 -36.47 -47.42 11.02
CA ASN A 5 -36.43 -47.42 9.57
C ASN A 5 -37.02 -48.75 9.04
N PHE A 6 -38.34 -48.91 9.14
CA PHE A 6 -39.04 -49.97 8.41
C PHE A 6 -39.19 -49.51 6.97
N SER A 7 -38.21 -49.87 6.13
CA SER A 7 -38.28 -49.70 4.68
C SER A 7 -39.33 -50.66 4.10
N ILE A 8 -40.60 -50.27 4.21
CA ILE A 8 -41.71 -51.03 3.65
C ILE A 8 -41.65 -50.84 2.13
N GLN A 9 -41.12 -51.85 1.44
CA GLN A 9 -41.12 -51.91 -0.01
C GLN A 9 -42.57 -52.02 -0.50
N ILE A 10 -43.07 -50.97 -1.15
CA ILE A 10 -44.45 -50.89 -1.67
C ILE A 10 -44.80 -52.10 -2.55
N GLN A 11 -43.82 -52.62 -3.31
CA GLN A 11 -43.96 -53.84 -4.12
C GLN A 11 -44.35 -55.07 -3.28
N LYS A 12 -43.72 -55.25 -2.11
CA LYS A 12 -44.04 -56.35 -1.18
C LYS A 12 -45.41 -56.15 -0.55
N LEU A 13 -45.73 -54.92 -0.16
CA LEU A 13 -47.04 -54.57 0.41
C LEU A 13 -48.17 -54.84 -0.59
N PHE A 14 -47.98 -54.49 -1.86
CA PHE A 14 -48.93 -54.72 -2.95
C PHE A 14 -49.19 -56.22 -3.15
N LEU A 15 -48.12 -57.02 -3.21
CA LEU A 15 -48.23 -58.47 -3.39
C LEU A 15 -48.91 -59.16 -2.19
N ILE A 16 -48.56 -58.76 -0.96
CA ILE A 16 -49.23 -59.23 0.27
C ILE A 16 -50.72 -58.89 0.22
N THR A 17 -51.07 -57.68 -0.23
CA THR A 17 -52.45 -57.22 -0.30
C THR A 17 -53.29 -58.03 -1.29
N ILE A 18 -52.72 -58.40 -2.44
CA ILE A 18 -53.36 -59.29 -3.42
C ILE A 18 -53.59 -60.68 -2.84
N ILE A 19 -52.56 -61.26 -2.21
CA ILE A 19 -52.68 -62.60 -1.58
C ILE A 19 -53.76 -62.58 -0.50
N LEU A 20 -53.78 -61.54 0.32
CA LEU A 20 -54.76 -61.39 1.39
C LEU A 20 -56.19 -61.27 0.83
N LYS A 21 -56.38 -60.53 -0.26
CA LYS A 21 -57.67 -60.47 -0.97
C LYS A 21 -58.12 -61.83 -1.48
N ILE A 22 -57.24 -62.56 -2.18
CA ILE A 22 -57.58 -63.88 -2.72
C ILE A 22 -57.93 -64.85 -1.58
N GLY A 23 -57.15 -64.83 -0.49
CA GLY A 23 -57.38 -65.65 0.69
C GLY A 23 -58.73 -65.38 1.36
N PHE A 24 -59.07 -64.11 1.62
CA PHE A 24 -60.37 -63.76 2.22
C PHE A 24 -61.53 -64.04 1.28
N SER A 25 -61.36 -63.83 -0.02
CA SER A 25 -62.42 -64.11 -1.00
C SER A 25 -62.71 -65.61 -1.13
N LEU A 26 -61.69 -66.46 -0.99
CA LEU A 26 -61.85 -67.92 -0.98
C LEU A 26 -62.42 -68.41 0.35
N ALA A 27 -61.99 -67.85 1.48
CA ALA A 27 -62.57 -68.16 2.79
C ALA A 27 -64.06 -67.79 2.88
N GLY A 28 -64.45 -66.65 2.29
CA GLY A 28 -65.86 -66.25 2.19
C GLY A 28 -66.70 -67.19 1.32
N PHE A 29 -66.09 -67.85 0.34
CA PHE A 29 -66.75 -68.89 -0.47
C PHE A 29 -66.97 -70.20 0.31
N LEU A 30 -66.05 -70.60 1.20
CA LEU A 30 -66.23 -71.82 2.01
C LEU A 30 -67.21 -71.67 3.19
N GLN A 31 -67.45 -70.44 3.65
CA GLN A 31 -68.19 -70.17 4.90
C GLN A 31 -69.59 -69.57 4.66
N ASP A 32 -70.05 -69.46 3.41
CA ASP A 32 -71.36 -68.91 3.01
C ASP A 32 -71.64 -67.49 3.57
N ASP A 33 -70.61 -66.68 3.84
CA ASP A 33 -70.74 -65.24 4.17
C ASP A 33 -70.03 -64.36 3.10
N PRO A 34 -70.70 -64.11 1.96
CA PRO A 34 -70.13 -63.38 0.82
C PRO A 34 -70.00 -61.87 1.08
N TRP A 35 -70.77 -61.31 2.01
CA TRP A 35 -70.87 -59.87 2.19
C TRP A 35 -69.74 -59.33 3.07
N VAL A 36 -69.50 -59.98 4.21
CA VAL A 36 -68.47 -59.50 5.14
C VAL A 36 -67.08 -59.89 4.64
N LEU A 37 -66.87 -61.19 4.38
CA LEU A 37 -65.57 -61.73 3.99
C LEU A 37 -65.23 -61.48 2.51
N GLY A 38 -66.23 -61.45 1.63
CA GLY A 38 -66.02 -61.26 0.19
C GLY A 38 -65.86 -59.79 -0.24
N PHE A 39 -66.47 -58.84 0.48
CA PHE A 39 -66.50 -57.43 0.07
C PHE A 39 -65.95 -56.45 1.11
N THR A 40 -66.50 -56.41 2.33
CA THR A 40 -66.16 -55.34 3.28
C THR A 40 -64.72 -55.42 3.80
N ILE A 41 -64.24 -56.62 4.15
CA ILE A 41 -62.87 -56.84 4.63
C ILE A 41 -61.85 -56.53 3.53
N PRO A 42 -62.00 -57.05 2.30
CA PRO A 42 -61.25 -56.62 1.13
C PRO A 42 -61.15 -55.11 0.91
N LEU A 43 -62.27 -54.40 0.98
CA LEU A 43 -62.27 -52.95 0.77
C LEU A 43 -61.48 -52.23 1.89
N LEU A 44 -61.60 -52.70 3.13
CA LEU A 44 -60.84 -52.18 4.26
C LEU A 44 -59.34 -52.44 4.10
N ILE A 45 -58.94 -53.61 3.60
CA ILE A 45 -57.54 -53.94 3.30
C ILE A 45 -57.00 -53.00 2.21
N MET A 46 -57.78 -52.72 1.15
CA MET A 46 -57.40 -51.77 0.11
C MET A 46 -57.21 -50.36 0.70
N ALA A 47 -58.13 -49.91 1.55
CA ALA A 47 -58.02 -48.63 2.24
C ALA A 47 -56.80 -48.58 3.17
N ALA A 48 -56.47 -49.66 3.87
CA ALA A 48 -55.28 -49.78 4.70
C ALA A 48 -54.00 -49.72 3.87
N TYR A 49 -53.95 -50.39 2.72
CA TYR A 49 -52.83 -50.29 1.77
C TYR A 49 -52.61 -48.84 1.31
N ILE A 50 -53.69 -48.15 0.93
CA ILE A 50 -53.62 -46.75 0.49
C ILE A 50 -53.15 -45.84 1.64
N ALA A 51 -53.70 -46.00 2.85
CA ALA A 51 -53.33 -45.19 4.00
C ALA A 51 -51.87 -45.39 4.44
N ILE A 52 -51.41 -46.64 4.46
CA ILE A 52 -50.00 -46.98 4.76
C ILE A 52 -49.09 -46.43 3.65
N GLY A 53 -49.49 -46.59 2.39
CA GLY A 53 -48.73 -46.08 1.25
C GLY A 53 -48.62 -44.55 1.23
N ILE A 54 -49.67 -43.81 1.58
CA ILE A 54 -49.59 -42.34 1.68
C ILE A 54 -48.69 -41.92 2.84
N LYS A 55 -48.73 -42.61 3.98
CA LYS A 55 -48.03 -42.20 5.21
C LYS A 55 -46.57 -42.66 5.31
N TYR A 56 -46.25 -43.82 4.75
CA TYR A 56 -44.95 -44.49 4.93
C TYR A 56 -44.22 -44.76 3.61
N ARG A 57 -44.63 -44.15 2.49
CA ARG A 57 -43.90 -44.25 1.22
C ARG A 57 -42.51 -43.64 1.37
N ASN A 58 -41.51 -44.46 1.08
CA ASN A 58 -40.13 -44.03 0.88
C ASN A 58 -40.03 -43.13 -0.36
N ASN A 59 -39.12 -42.15 -0.35
CA ASN A 59 -38.82 -41.24 -1.46
C ASN A 59 -38.39 -41.94 -2.79
N ASP A 60 -38.25 -43.26 -2.78
CA ASP A 60 -37.77 -44.06 -3.92
C ASP A 60 -38.84 -44.30 -4.99
N VAL A 61 -40.14 -44.12 -4.69
CA VAL A 61 -41.23 -44.35 -5.64
C VAL A 61 -41.93 -43.03 -5.97
N PRO A 62 -41.84 -42.54 -7.21
CA PRO A 62 -42.56 -41.35 -7.65
C PRO A 62 -44.06 -41.46 -7.43
N ASP A 63 -44.70 -40.33 -7.12
CA ASP A 63 -46.12 -40.27 -6.77
C ASP A 63 -47.02 -40.88 -7.84
N ASP A 64 -46.66 -40.69 -9.11
CA ASP A 64 -47.39 -41.22 -10.26
C ASP A 64 -47.40 -42.74 -10.28
N LYS A 65 -46.26 -43.38 -9.97
CA LYS A 65 -46.14 -44.85 -9.91
C LYS A 65 -46.91 -45.44 -8.74
N PHE A 66 -46.95 -44.75 -7.60
CA PHE A 66 -47.75 -45.19 -6.46
C PHE A 66 -49.25 -45.05 -6.73
N ALA A 67 -49.67 -43.93 -7.32
CA ALA A 67 -51.04 -43.68 -7.73
C ALA A 67 -51.54 -44.71 -8.76
N ASP A 68 -50.70 -45.05 -9.74
CA ASP A 68 -50.97 -46.14 -10.68
C ASP A 68 -51.13 -47.48 -9.95
N SER A 69 -50.29 -47.77 -8.94
CA SER A 69 -50.42 -49.02 -8.15
C SER A 69 -51.77 -49.12 -7.43
N CYS A 70 -52.28 -48.01 -6.89
CA CYS A 70 -53.59 -47.98 -6.21
C CYS A 70 -54.74 -48.22 -7.20
N TYR A 71 -54.61 -47.66 -8.40
CA TYR A 71 -55.55 -47.90 -9.49
C TYR A 71 -55.57 -49.37 -9.92
N TYR A 72 -54.40 -49.95 -10.20
CA TYR A 72 -54.29 -51.37 -10.56
C TYR A 72 -54.77 -52.30 -9.44
N LEU A 73 -54.56 -51.91 -8.17
CA LEU A 73 -55.06 -52.70 -7.04
C LEU A 73 -56.59 -52.79 -7.02
N GLY A 74 -57.28 -51.65 -7.19
CA GLY A 74 -58.75 -51.61 -7.27
C GLY A 74 -59.29 -52.40 -8.45
N PHE A 75 -58.60 -52.33 -9.60
CA PHE A 75 -58.92 -53.12 -10.78
C PHE A 75 -58.78 -54.63 -10.55
N ILE A 76 -57.66 -55.07 -9.97
CA ILE A 76 -57.42 -56.49 -9.63
C ILE A 76 -58.48 -56.99 -8.63
N PHE A 77 -58.81 -56.20 -7.61
CA PHE A 77 -59.82 -56.56 -6.62
C PHE A 77 -61.20 -56.75 -7.25
N THR A 78 -61.52 -55.92 -8.24
CA THR A 78 -62.77 -56.03 -9.01
C THR A 78 -62.77 -57.32 -9.83
N ILE A 79 -61.70 -57.58 -10.60
CA ILE A 79 -61.57 -58.82 -11.39
C ILE A 79 -61.66 -60.07 -10.50
N THR A 80 -60.93 -60.11 -9.40
CA THR A 80 -60.96 -61.26 -8.48
C THR A 80 -62.35 -61.49 -7.91
N SER A 81 -63.05 -60.42 -7.53
CA SER A 81 -64.41 -60.53 -6.98
C SER A 81 -65.41 -60.99 -8.04
N ILE A 82 -65.25 -60.58 -9.30
CA ILE A 82 -66.03 -61.07 -10.44
C ILE A 82 -65.75 -62.57 -10.67
N ILE A 83 -64.48 -62.99 -10.71
CA ILE A 83 -64.10 -64.41 -10.91
C ILE A 83 -64.73 -65.31 -9.84
N VAL A 84 -64.64 -64.91 -8.56
CA VAL A 84 -65.25 -65.68 -7.46
C VAL A 84 -66.79 -65.69 -7.59
N CYS A 85 -67.40 -64.58 -7.99
CA CYS A 85 -68.84 -64.54 -8.27
C CYS A 85 -69.26 -65.49 -9.40
N LEU A 86 -68.42 -65.68 -10.44
CA LEU A 86 -68.69 -66.64 -11.51
C LEU A 86 -68.54 -68.09 -11.06
N PHE A 87 -67.58 -68.40 -10.17
CA PHE A 87 -67.43 -69.75 -9.62
C PHE A 87 -68.55 -70.15 -8.67
N ASP A 88 -69.13 -69.18 -7.96
CA ASP A 88 -70.24 -69.39 -7.02
C ASP A 88 -71.62 -69.44 -7.72
N LEU A 89 -71.66 -69.19 -9.03
CA LEU A 89 -72.88 -69.21 -9.84
C LEU A 89 -73.71 -70.52 -9.72
N PRO A 90 -73.12 -71.73 -9.61
CA PRO A 90 -73.87 -72.98 -9.43
C PRO A 90 -74.60 -73.08 -8.08
N ASN A 91 -74.09 -72.43 -7.03
CA ASN A 91 -74.64 -72.49 -5.67
C ASN A 91 -75.70 -71.40 -5.40
N ILE A 92 -75.66 -70.29 -6.14
CA ILE A 92 -76.52 -69.11 -5.92
C ILE A 92 -77.96 -69.30 -6.45
N GLY A 93 -78.21 -70.25 -7.36
CA GLY A 93 -79.53 -70.42 -7.99
C GLY A 93 -79.96 -69.21 -8.83
N THR A 94 -81.22 -69.18 -9.29
CA THR A 94 -81.78 -68.21 -10.25
C THR A 94 -81.99 -66.78 -9.69
N GLU A 95 -81.29 -66.38 -8.63
CA GLU A 95 -81.37 -65.04 -8.04
C GLU A 95 -80.40 -64.05 -8.71
N ILE A 96 -80.77 -63.60 -9.92
CA ILE A 96 -80.01 -62.61 -10.70
C ILE A 96 -79.66 -61.35 -9.88
N ASN A 97 -80.53 -60.95 -8.94
CA ASN A 97 -80.32 -59.79 -8.09
C ASN A 97 -79.06 -59.90 -7.22
N ASN A 98 -78.77 -61.08 -6.67
CA ASN A 98 -77.59 -61.29 -5.82
C ASN A 98 -76.29 -61.19 -6.62
N ILE A 99 -76.31 -61.63 -7.88
CA ILE A 99 -75.18 -61.49 -8.80
C ILE A 99 -74.93 -60.01 -9.12
N SER A 100 -75.99 -59.25 -9.45
CA SER A 100 -75.89 -57.83 -9.76
C SER A 100 -75.34 -57.02 -8.60
N ILE A 101 -75.72 -57.33 -7.36
CA ILE A 101 -75.22 -56.60 -6.19
C ILE A 101 -73.75 -56.93 -5.90
N ARG A 102 -73.32 -58.19 -6.02
CA ARG A 102 -71.90 -58.58 -5.87
C ARG A 102 -71.03 -57.93 -6.94
N PHE A 103 -71.54 -57.83 -8.17
CA PHE A 103 -70.87 -57.13 -9.26
C PHE A 103 -70.77 -55.62 -8.99
N GLY A 104 -71.86 -54.99 -8.56
CA GLY A 104 -71.90 -53.59 -8.16
C GLY A 104 -70.93 -53.28 -7.03
N ALA A 105 -70.90 -54.13 -6.00
CA ALA A 105 -69.96 -54.03 -4.89
C ALA A 105 -68.50 -54.12 -5.39
N ALA A 106 -68.17 -55.10 -6.25
CA ALA A 106 -66.83 -55.21 -6.83
C ALA A 106 -66.39 -53.92 -7.54
N MET A 107 -67.25 -53.29 -8.34
CA MET A 107 -66.95 -52.04 -9.07
C MET A 107 -66.58 -50.87 -8.14
N VAL A 108 -67.09 -50.83 -6.90
CA VAL A 108 -66.73 -49.78 -5.93
C VAL A 108 -65.23 -49.74 -5.66
N SER A 109 -64.56 -50.90 -5.66
CA SER A 109 -63.10 -50.95 -5.45
C SER A 109 -62.31 -50.33 -6.61
N THR A 110 -62.79 -50.46 -7.86
CA THR A 110 -62.19 -49.77 -9.02
C THR A 110 -62.40 -48.26 -8.94
N VAL A 111 -63.62 -47.81 -8.63
CA VAL A 111 -63.92 -46.38 -8.48
C VAL A 111 -63.07 -45.75 -7.39
N PHE A 112 -62.92 -46.44 -6.25
CA PHE A 112 -62.09 -45.98 -5.15
C PHE A 112 -60.61 -45.86 -5.55
N GLY A 113 -60.07 -46.85 -6.27
CA GLY A 113 -58.69 -46.82 -6.78
C GLY A 113 -58.44 -45.67 -7.78
N LEU A 114 -59.41 -45.38 -8.65
CA LEU A 114 -59.34 -44.26 -9.60
C LEU A 114 -59.36 -42.89 -8.91
N ILE A 115 -60.25 -42.70 -7.92
CA ILE A 115 -60.35 -41.44 -7.16
C ILE A 115 -59.00 -41.11 -6.50
N VAL A 116 -58.37 -42.11 -5.89
CA VAL A 116 -57.05 -41.94 -5.26
C VAL A 116 -55.99 -41.55 -6.29
N ARG A 117 -56.00 -42.17 -7.48
CA ARG A 117 -55.05 -41.82 -8.56
C ARG A 117 -55.19 -40.37 -9.01
N VAL A 118 -56.42 -39.94 -9.30
CA VAL A 118 -56.70 -38.57 -9.73
C VAL A 118 -56.29 -37.57 -8.64
N TYR A 119 -56.60 -37.86 -7.38
CA TYR A 119 -56.23 -36.99 -6.27
C TYR A 119 -54.71 -36.81 -6.14
N LEU A 120 -53.94 -37.90 -6.28
CA LEU A 120 -52.49 -37.88 -6.10
C LEU A 120 -51.73 -37.29 -7.29
N VAL A 121 -52.21 -37.49 -8.52
CA VAL A 121 -51.48 -37.10 -9.75
C VAL A 121 -52.00 -35.80 -10.33
N SER A 122 -53.32 -35.63 -10.44
CA SER A 122 -53.90 -34.49 -11.16
C SER A 122 -53.85 -33.16 -10.39
N PHE A 123 -53.60 -33.19 -9.08
CA PHE A 123 -53.53 -31.98 -8.24
C PHE A 123 -52.12 -31.62 -7.77
N LYS A 124 -51.09 -32.38 -8.18
CA LYS A 124 -49.70 -32.05 -7.85
C LYS A 124 -49.20 -31.00 -8.85
N ARG A 125 -48.90 -29.78 -8.38
CA ARG A 125 -48.21 -28.76 -9.20
C ARG A 125 -46.82 -29.27 -9.56
N ASP A 126 -46.48 -29.19 -10.84
CA ASP A 126 -45.21 -29.64 -11.41
C ASP A 126 -44.03 -28.91 -10.75
N ALA A 127 -43.22 -29.68 -10.02
CA ALA A 127 -41.92 -29.21 -9.54
C ALA A 127 -40.91 -29.02 -10.70
N SER A 128 -41.25 -29.50 -11.91
CA SER A 128 -40.45 -29.35 -13.13
C SER A 128 -40.43 -27.90 -13.62
N ASP A 129 -41.57 -27.22 -13.61
CA ASP A 129 -41.69 -25.84 -14.09
C ASP A 129 -40.82 -24.87 -13.27
N ALA A 130 -40.71 -25.11 -11.96
CA ALA A 130 -39.86 -24.30 -11.08
C ALA A 130 -38.35 -24.49 -11.34
N ILE A 131 -37.94 -25.63 -11.91
CA ILE A 131 -36.56 -25.90 -12.28
C ILE A 131 -36.24 -25.23 -13.61
N GLU A 132 -37.15 -25.28 -14.59
CA GLU A 132 -37.00 -24.62 -15.89
C GLU A 132 -36.86 -23.10 -15.73
N ASP A 133 -37.70 -22.49 -14.88
CA ASP A 133 -37.61 -21.06 -14.56
C ASP A 133 -36.25 -20.70 -13.92
N ALA A 134 -35.71 -21.57 -13.06
CA ALA A 134 -34.42 -21.36 -12.43
C ALA A 134 -33.26 -21.47 -13.42
N GLU A 135 -33.31 -22.41 -14.36
CA GLU A 135 -32.30 -22.55 -15.42
C GLU A 135 -32.26 -21.31 -16.32
N VAL A 136 -33.42 -20.81 -16.74
CA VAL A 136 -33.52 -19.57 -17.54
C VAL A 136 -32.94 -18.38 -16.78
N ALA A 137 -33.26 -18.24 -15.49
CA ALA A 137 -32.73 -17.15 -14.66
C ALA A 137 -31.20 -17.21 -14.54
N VAL A 138 -30.61 -18.41 -14.43
CA VAL A 138 -29.15 -18.59 -14.35
C VAL A 138 -28.47 -18.24 -15.68
N ILE A 139 -29.07 -18.61 -16.81
CA ILE A 139 -28.55 -18.27 -18.15
C ILE A 139 -28.57 -16.75 -18.34
N GLU A 140 -29.66 -16.07 -17.98
CA GLU A 140 -29.76 -14.61 -18.08
C GLU A 140 -28.73 -13.90 -17.19
N ALA A 141 -28.58 -14.35 -15.94
CA ALA A 141 -27.58 -13.82 -15.02
C ALA A 141 -26.15 -14.00 -15.53
N SER A 142 -25.85 -15.16 -16.12
CA SER A 142 -24.54 -15.45 -16.70
C SER A 142 -24.22 -14.55 -17.90
N ASN A 143 -25.22 -14.29 -18.75
CA ASN A 143 -25.07 -13.36 -19.87
C ASN A 143 -24.82 -11.92 -19.42
N LYS A 144 -25.57 -11.43 -18.43
CA LYS A 144 -25.35 -10.11 -17.83
C LYS A 144 -23.97 -10.00 -17.19
N PHE A 145 -23.54 -11.05 -16.48
CA PHE A 145 -22.21 -11.07 -15.87
C PHE A 145 -21.10 -11.00 -16.92
N ARG A 146 -21.22 -11.75 -18.02
CA ARG A 146 -20.29 -11.68 -19.15
C ARG A 146 -20.20 -10.27 -19.74
N GLU A 147 -21.33 -9.60 -19.92
CA GLU A 147 -21.37 -8.22 -20.43
C GLU A 147 -20.66 -7.24 -19.49
N GLN A 148 -20.92 -7.33 -18.18
CA GLN A 148 -20.23 -6.50 -17.18
C GLN A 148 -18.73 -6.73 -17.14
N LEU A 149 -18.26 -7.98 -17.32
CA LEU A 149 -16.83 -8.29 -17.41
C LEU A 149 -16.16 -7.66 -18.62
N VAL A 150 -16.82 -7.63 -19.78
CA VAL A 150 -16.29 -6.98 -20.98
C VAL A 150 -16.14 -5.48 -20.74
N ILE A 151 -17.17 -4.82 -20.19
CA ILE A 151 -17.12 -3.39 -19.87
C ILE A 151 -16.04 -3.08 -18.83
N ALA A 152 -15.87 -3.93 -17.83
CA ALA A 152 -14.82 -3.76 -16.81
C ALA A 152 -13.41 -3.89 -17.42
N PHE A 153 -13.23 -4.83 -18.35
CA PHE A 153 -11.97 -5.01 -19.07
C PHE A 153 -11.62 -3.78 -19.92
N GLU A 154 -12.59 -3.25 -20.68
CA GLU A 154 -12.40 -2.02 -21.48
C GLU A 154 -11.99 -0.84 -20.59
N LYS A 155 -12.67 -0.63 -19.47
CA LYS A 155 -12.32 0.42 -18.50
C LYS A 155 -10.92 0.25 -17.91
N MET A 156 -10.47 -0.99 -17.69
CA MET A 156 -9.13 -1.25 -17.17
C MET A 156 -8.06 -0.91 -18.21
N CYS A 157 -8.29 -1.25 -19.48
CA CYS A 157 -7.41 -0.84 -20.59
C CYS A 157 -7.29 0.68 -20.71
N ASP A 158 -8.42 1.39 -20.61
CA ASP A 158 -8.44 2.86 -20.63
C ASP A 158 -7.68 3.46 -19.45
N PHE A 159 -7.91 2.95 -18.24
CA PHE A 159 -7.18 3.36 -17.04
C PHE A 159 -5.67 3.12 -17.18
N GLN A 160 -5.26 1.96 -17.70
CA GLN A 160 -3.84 1.66 -17.94
C GLN A 160 -3.21 2.66 -18.93
N SER A 161 -3.93 3.01 -20.00
CA SER A 161 -3.47 4.02 -20.97
C SER A 161 -3.31 5.40 -20.34
N GLU A 162 -4.27 5.81 -19.52
CA GLU A 162 -4.24 7.10 -18.84
C GLU A 162 -3.14 7.17 -17.77
N ALA A 163 -2.93 6.08 -17.02
CA ALA A 163 -1.84 5.95 -16.08
C ALA A 163 -0.46 6.06 -16.76
N ASP A 164 -0.25 5.37 -17.89
CA ASP A 164 1.02 5.44 -18.63
C ASP A 164 1.30 6.87 -19.16
N LYS A 165 0.26 7.55 -19.67
CA LYS A 165 0.37 8.96 -20.06
C LYS A 165 0.73 9.86 -18.88
N ALA A 166 0.09 9.67 -17.74
CA ALA A 166 0.35 10.45 -16.54
C ALA A 166 1.77 10.24 -16.01
N ILE A 167 2.26 8.99 -16.00
CA ILE A 167 3.62 8.63 -15.60
C ILE A 167 4.63 9.31 -16.52
N LYS A 168 4.49 9.17 -17.85
CA LYS A 168 5.37 9.82 -18.83
C LYS A 168 5.41 11.33 -18.66
N ALA A 169 4.24 11.97 -18.50
CA ALA A 169 4.15 13.41 -18.27
C ALA A 169 4.76 13.85 -16.92
N SER A 170 4.73 12.98 -15.91
CA SER A 170 5.35 13.26 -14.61
C SER A 170 6.88 13.16 -14.68
N VAL A 171 7.41 12.13 -15.35
CA VAL A 171 8.85 11.95 -15.57
C VAL A 171 9.41 13.13 -16.37
N GLU A 172 8.73 13.54 -17.43
CA GLU A 172 9.14 14.70 -18.24
C GLU A 172 9.17 15.99 -17.40
N ARG A 173 8.11 16.25 -16.62
CA ARG A 173 8.08 17.41 -15.71
C ARG A 173 9.18 17.36 -14.65
N ALA A 174 9.54 16.18 -14.15
CA ALA A 174 10.62 16.02 -13.18
C ALA A 174 11.98 16.33 -13.83
N ASN A 175 12.24 15.81 -15.03
CA ASN A 175 13.47 16.09 -15.78
C ASN A 175 13.63 17.59 -16.05
N LEU A 176 12.58 18.26 -16.55
CA LEU A 176 12.60 19.71 -16.79
C LEU A 176 12.87 20.51 -15.51
N GLN A 177 12.29 20.11 -14.37
CA GLN A 177 12.54 20.77 -13.09
C GLN A 177 13.95 20.54 -12.58
N ILE A 178 14.49 19.33 -12.71
CA ILE A 178 15.87 19.01 -12.33
C ILE A 178 16.85 19.82 -13.18
N GLU A 179 16.63 19.91 -14.48
CA GLU A 179 17.45 20.71 -15.38
C GLU A 179 17.40 22.20 -15.01
N ALA A 180 16.19 22.74 -14.79
CA ALA A 180 16.00 24.12 -14.38
C ALA A 180 16.64 24.43 -13.01
N LEU A 181 16.55 23.49 -12.05
CA LEU A 181 17.17 23.61 -10.72
C LEU A 181 18.70 23.56 -10.84
N SER A 182 19.23 22.62 -11.60
CA SER A 182 20.66 22.45 -11.86
C SER A 182 21.26 23.71 -12.48
N LYS A 183 20.62 24.24 -13.53
CA LYS A 183 21.06 25.47 -14.20
C LYS A 183 21.01 26.68 -13.26
N ASN A 184 19.90 26.87 -12.54
CA ASN A 184 19.79 27.96 -11.56
C ASN A 184 20.83 27.86 -10.44
N HIS A 185 21.13 26.65 -9.94
CA HIS A 185 22.16 26.45 -8.92
C HIS A 185 23.56 26.70 -9.46
N ALA A 186 23.87 26.24 -10.68
CA ALA A 186 25.14 26.51 -11.33
C ALA A 186 25.37 28.02 -11.50
N ASP A 187 24.37 28.75 -12.03
CA ASP A 187 24.45 30.20 -12.22
C ASP A 187 24.63 30.95 -10.88
N LYS A 188 23.88 30.56 -9.84
CA LYS A 188 24.02 31.14 -8.50
C LYS A 188 25.39 30.86 -7.88
N LEU A 189 25.90 29.63 -8.00
CA LEU A 189 27.22 29.26 -7.50
C LEU A 189 28.32 30.07 -8.20
N ILE A 190 28.25 30.19 -9.53
CA ILE A 190 29.20 31.00 -10.31
C ILE A 190 29.16 32.46 -9.83
N SER A 191 27.97 33.05 -9.67
CA SER A 191 27.84 34.43 -9.19
C SER A 191 28.41 34.60 -7.77
N PHE A 192 28.12 33.66 -6.86
CA PHE A 192 28.58 33.69 -5.48
C PHE A 192 30.12 33.60 -5.39
N PHE A 193 30.73 32.68 -6.16
CA PHE A 193 32.19 32.57 -6.20
C PHE A 193 32.84 33.78 -6.87
N SER A 194 32.22 34.35 -7.89
CA SER A 194 32.69 35.58 -8.53
C SER A 194 32.67 36.75 -7.54
N ASP A 195 31.55 36.94 -6.84
CA ASP A 195 31.38 37.98 -5.82
C ASP A 195 32.38 37.80 -4.67
N LEU A 196 32.53 36.58 -4.15
CA LEU A 196 33.52 36.27 -3.12
C LEU A 196 34.95 36.57 -3.57
N THR A 197 35.29 36.18 -4.80
CA THR A 197 36.63 36.42 -5.35
C THR A 197 36.91 37.90 -5.48
N GLU A 198 35.94 38.67 -5.97
CA GLU A 198 36.10 40.12 -6.11
C GLU A 198 36.17 40.83 -4.75
N GLN A 199 35.33 40.43 -3.79
CA GLN A 199 35.37 40.98 -2.43
C GLN A 199 36.69 40.66 -1.71
N ASN A 200 37.20 39.43 -1.87
CA ASN A 200 38.49 39.01 -1.32
C ASN A 200 39.64 39.75 -1.99
N ARG A 201 39.64 39.88 -3.33
CA ARG A 201 40.65 40.63 -4.07
C ARG A 201 40.70 42.09 -3.60
N LYS A 202 39.55 42.74 -3.47
CA LYS A 202 39.44 44.11 -2.97
C LYS A 202 39.98 44.21 -1.54
N THR A 203 39.50 43.35 -0.64
CA THR A 203 39.94 43.34 0.77
C THR A 203 41.45 43.11 0.90
N LEU A 204 42.01 42.19 0.12
CA LEU A 204 43.44 41.88 0.13
C LEU A 204 44.26 43.03 -0.43
N THR A 205 43.79 43.68 -1.48
CA THR A 205 44.43 44.87 -2.07
C THR A 205 44.45 46.03 -1.08
N ASP A 206 43.33 46.29 -0.40
CA ASP A 206 43.22 47.32 0.63
C ASP A 206 44.18 47.04 1.80
N ALA A 207 44.22 45.79 2.27
CA ALA A 207 45.15 45.38 3.32
C ALA A 207 46.63 45.51 2.91
N LEU A 208 46.99 45.13 1.68
CA LEU A 208 48.36 45.28 1.16
C LEU A 208 48.74 46.76 1.00
N SER A 209 47.81 47.62 0.59
CA SER A 209 48.02 49.06 0.50
C SER A 209 48.26 49.70 1.87
N GLU A 210 47.48 49.32 2.88
CA GLU A 210 47.64 49.76 4.27
C GLU A 210 49.00 49.34 4.84
N ILE A 211 49.43 48.10 4.57
CA ILE A 211 50.75 47.58 4.95
C ILE A 211 51.86 48.39 4.28
N LYS A 212 51.76 48.65 2.96
CA LYS A 212 52.75 49.43 2.23
C LYS A 212 52.87 50.85 2.80
N THR A 213 51.75 51.52 3.04
CA THR A 213 51.71 52.86 3.63
C THR A 213 52.34 52.88 5.03
N SER A 214 52.04 51.87 5.85
CA SER A 214 52.63 51.74 7.18
C SER A 214 54.13 51.45 7.13
N SER A 215 54.59 50.64 6.17
CA SER A 215 56.02 50.37 5.97
C SER A 215 56.79 51.62 5.52
N VAL A 216 56.22 52.46 4.67
CA VAL A 216 56.83 53.74 4.26
C VAL A 216 56.97 54.66 5.48
N ARG A 217 55.90 54.82 6.28
CA ARG A 217 55.94 55.63 7.51
C ARG A 217 56.99 55.13 8.51
N LEU A 218 57.13 53.81 8.66
CA LEU A 218 58.15 53.21 9.51
C LEU A 218 59.55 53.53 8.98
N SER A 219 59.79 53.37 7.68
CA SER A 219 61.08 53.69 7.05
C SER A 219 61.46 55.16 7.26
N GLU A 220 60.54 56.10 7.02
CA GLU A 220 60.78 57.52 7.24
C GLU A 220 61.11 57.84 8.71
N SER A 221 60.45 57.15 9.65
CA SER A 221 60.72 57.32 11.07
C SER A 221 62.12 56.81 11.45
N VAL A 222 62.52 55.66 10.89
CA VAL A 222 63.86 55.10 11.07
C VAL A 222 64.94 56.00 10.46
N ASP A 223 64.73 56.56 9.27
CA ASP A 223 65.68 57.48 8.63
C ASP A 223 65.84 58.78 9.43
N LYS A 224 64.74 59.35 9.91
CA LYS A 224 64.78 60.53 10.80
C LYS A 224 65.56 60.24 12.08
N TYR A 225 65.33 59.07 12.69
CA TYR A 225 66.05 58.64 13.87
C TYR A 225 67.55 58.50 13.60
N SER A 226 67.92 57.82 12.52
CA SER A 226 69.32 57.60 12.12
C SER A 226 70.05 58.92 11.86
N ASN A 227 69.44 59.83 11.09
CA ASN A 227 70.01 61.15 10.79
C ASN A 227 70.12 62.03 12.05
N GLY A 228 69.11 62.03 12.91
CA GLY A 228 69.14 62.75 14.17
C GLY A 228 70.24 62.24 15.10
N MET A 229 70.45 60.93 15.14
CA MET A 229 71.54 60.31 15.90
C MET A 229 72.92 60.67 15.35
N ALA A 230 73.12 60.61 14.02
CA ALA A 230 74.37 61.01 13.39
C ALA A 230 74.70 62.49 13.65
N TRP A 231 73.69 63.37 13.58
CA TRP A 231 73.83 64.78 13.91
C TRP A 231 74.23 64.99 15.38
N ASN A 232 73.58 64.27 16.30
CA ASN A 232 73.92 64.32 17.73
C ASN A 232 75.34 63.81 18.00
N LEU A 233 75.77 62.72 17.37
CA LEU A 233 77.12 62.17 17.52
C LEU A 233 78.19 63.14 17.02
N ASN A 234 77.98 63.78 15.85
CA ASN A 234 78.89 64.81 15.35
C ASN A 234 78.98 66.02 16.28
N ASN A 235 77.85 66.46 16.85
CA ASN A 235 77.86 67.55 17.82
C ASN A 235 78.57 67.17 19.12
N ILE A 236 78.40 65.94 19.61
CA ILE A 236 79.13 65.44 20.78
C ILE A 236 80.62 65.41 20.48
N GLN A 237 81.03 64.90 19.32
CA GLN A 237 82.43 64.86 18.92
C GLN A 237 83.04 66.26 18.82
N SER A 238 82.37 67.19 18.14
CA SER A 238 82.84 68.59 18.06
C SER A 238 82.98 69.24 19.43
N ARG A 239 82.03 69.00 20.35
CA ARG A 239 82.10 69.53 21.72
C ARG A 239 83.20 68.88 22.54
N ILE A 240 83.51 67.61 22.32
CA ILE A 240 84.65 66.92 22.95
C ILE A 240 85.96 67.50 22.43
N ASP A 241 86.06 67.77 21.12
CA ASP A 241 87.24 68.40 20.53
C ASP A 241 87.44 69.83 21.08
N ASP A 242 86.37 70.64 21.12
CA ASP A 242 86.38 71.99 21.70
C ASP A 242 86.80 71.96 23.18
N PHE A 243 86.24 71.00 23.96
CA PHE A 243 86.60 70.82 25.36
C PHE A 243 88.08 70.42 25.52
N THR A 244 88.56 69.48 24.71
CA THR A 244 89.96 69.03 24.73
C THR A 244 90.92 70.16 24.38
N GLN A 245 90.56 70.97 23.39
CA GLN A 245 91.35 72.12 22.96
C GLN A 245 91.35 73.24 24.02
N ALA A 246 90.19 73.49 24.65
CA ALA A 246 90.07 74.42 25.77
C ALA A 246 90.90 73.97 26.98
N VAL A 247 90.87 72.69 27.34
CA VAL A 247 91.68 72.12 28.43
C VAL A 247 93.18 72.21 28.12
N SER A 248 93.58 71.86 26.89
CA SER A 248 94.97 71.95 26.44
C SER A 248 95.50 73.40 26.45
N SER A 249 94.69 74.34 25.97
CA SER A 249 95.01 75.78 25.98
C SER A 249 95.10 76.32 27.41
N ARG A 250 94.20 75.91 28.31
CA ARG A 250 94.19 76.29 29.74
C ARG A 250 95.40 75.74 30.50
N LEU A 251 95.82 74.50 30.22
CA LEU A 251 97.05 73.90 30.76
C LEU A 251 98.30 74.67 30.30
N SER A 252 98.27 75.21 29.09
CA SER A 252 99.38 75.95 28.49
C SER A 252 99.51 77.39 28.99
N THR A 253 98.46 77.96 29.61
CA THR A 253 98.38 79.41 29.88
C THR A 253 98.11 79.81 31.32
N THR A 254 98.05 78.88 32.29
CA THR A 254 97.62 79.28 33.65
C THR A 254 98.72 79.12 34.70
N THR A 255 99.24 80.26 35.16
CA THR A 255 99.45 80.53 36.59
C THR A 255 98.13 81.08 37.16
N PHE A 256 97.67 80.51 38.29
CA PHE A 256 96.31 80.65 38.81
C PHE A 256 96.10 81.89 39.69
N PRO A 257 94.97 82.59 39.52
CA PRO A 257 94.32 83.31 40.63
C PRO A 257 92.81 83.01 40.80
N ASP A 258 92.31 83.21 42.04
CA ASP A 258 91.22 82.47 42.69
C ASP A 258 89.76 82.78 42.31
N ASP A 259 89.47 83.75 41.44
CA ASP A 259 88.07 84.18 41.18
C ASP A 259 87.45 83.70 39.85
N TYR A 260 88.19 82.89 39.08
CA TYR A 260 87.77 82.52 37.72
C TYR A 260 86.81 81.32 37.65
N PHE A 261 86.83 80.44 38.65
CA PHE A 261 86.09 79.18 38.59
C PHE A 261 84.56 79.36 38.60
N ALA A 262 84.03 80.29 39.41
CA ALA A 262 82.58 80.48 39.52
C ALA A 262 81.97 81.13 38.25
N LYS A 263 82.64 82.13 37.65
CA LYS A 263 82.14 82.81 36.44
C LYS A 263 82.35 82.00 35.16
N SER A 264 83.44 81.24 35.05
CA SER A 264 83.74 80.50 33.82
C SER A 264 83.10 79.11 33.75
N LEU A 265 82.67 78.53 34.87
CA LEU A 265 81.90 77.29 34.86
C LEU A 265 80.39 77.51 34.76
N ALA A 266 79.89 78.70 35.12
CA ALA A 266 78.47 79.01 35.05
C ALA A 266 77.88 78.86 33.64
N ASN A 267 78.57 79.35 32.61
CA ASN A 267 78.08 79.27 31.23
C ASN A 267 78.14 77.84 30.65
N PRO A 268 79.26 77.10 30.80
CA PRO A 268 79.32 75.69 30.41
C PRO A 268 78.32 74.81 31.17
N LEU A 269 78.12 74.99 32.47
CA LEU A 269 77.08 74.26 33.22
C LEU A 269 75.67 74.65 32.79
N ALA A 270 75.41 75.92 32.47
CA ALA A 270 74.11 76.34 31.93
C ALA A 270 73.85 75.73 30.54
N GLN A 271 74.87 75.66 29.69
CA GLN A 271 74.77 75.00 28.39
C GLN A 271 74.60 73.49 28.52
N LEU A 272 75.33 72.85 29.44
CA LEU A 272 75.16 71.43 29.74
C LEU A 272 73.75 71.15 30.27
N ASN A 273 73.23 71.96 31.18
CA ASN A 273 71.87 71.85 31.70
C ASN A 273 70.82 72.01 30.60
N ASN A 274 71.01 72.95 29.66
CA ASN A 274 70.13 73.10 28.50
C ASN A 274 70.20 71.91 27.54
N SER A 275 71.39 71.34 27.30
CA SER A 275 71.54 70.12 26.50
C SER A 275 70.92 68.91 27.17
N VAL A 276 71.06 68.76 28.49
CA VAL A 276 70.41 67.69 29.25
C VAL A 276 68.89 67.84 29.21
N ASN A 277 68.35 69.07 29.31
CA ASN A 277 66.91 69.32 29.13
C ASN A 277 66.43 69.03 27.70
N ALA A 278 67.21 69.38 26.68
CA ALA A 278 66.89 69.07 25.30
C ALA A 278 66.88 67.56 25.03
N ILE A 279 67.84 66.82 25.60
CA ILE A 279 67.87 65.36 25.55
C ILE A 279 66.65 64.78 26.28
N SER A 280 66.32 65.27 27.48
CA SER A 280 65.16 64.80 28.23
C SER A 280 63.85 65.04 27.47
N LEU A 281 63.71 66.19 26.79
CA LEU A 281 62.56 66.49 25.92
C LEU A 281 62.53 65.60 24.67
N GLY A 282 63.69 65.34 24.05
CA GLY A 282 63.80 64.44 22.91
C GLY A 282 63.44 62.99 23.27
N VAL A 283 63.94 62.49 24.40
CA VAL A 283 63.62 61.16 24.93
C VAL A 283 62.14 61.05 25.29
N ALA A 284 61.55 62.08 25.92
CA ALA A 284 60.12 62.12 26.21
C ALA A 284 59.26 62.10 24.93
N LYS A 285 59.68 62.82 23.89
CA LYS A 285 58.99 62.83 22.60
C LYS A 285 59.10 61.48 21.89
N SER A 286 60.28 60.87 21.84
CA SER A 286 60.45 59.53 21.27
C SER A 286 59.67 58.47 22.04
N ALA A 287 59.59 58.56 23.37
CA ALA A 287 58.75 57.66 24.16
C ALA A 287 57.26 57.81 23.81
N SER A 288 56.80 59.04 23.54
CA SER A 288 55.43 59.30 23.06
C SER A 288 55.17 58.73 21.67
N GLU A 289 56.11 58.86 20.74
CA GLU A 289 55.98 58.30 19.37
C GLU A 289 55.98 56.76 19.38
N VAL A 290 56.75 56.14 20.29
CA VAL A 290 56.73 54.68 20.50
C VAL A 290 55.39 54.22 21.12
N ASP A 291 54.83 54.96 22.07
CA ASP A 291 53.50 54.67 22.63
C ASP A 291 52.40 54.74 21.54
N GLU A 292 52.48 55.73 20.66
CA GLU A 292 51.54 55.91 19.56
C GLU A 292 51.65 54.79 18.51
N ALA A 293 52.87 54.37 18.16
CA ALA A 293 53.10 53.19 17.33
C ALA A 293 52.55 51.90 17.97
N GLY A 294 52.71 51.74 19.29
CA GLY A 294 52.14 50.63 20.05
C GLY A 294 50.61 50.59 19.99
N LYS A 295 49.94 51.76 20.08
CA LYS A 295 48.47 51.87 19.93
C LYS A 295 48.00 51.46 18.54
N ILE A 296 48.70 51.89 17.49
CA ILE A 296 48.38 51.52 16.11
C ILE A 296 48.51 50.02 15.93
N LEU A 297 49.62 49.41 16.37
CA LEU A 297 49.83 47.97 16.27
C LEU A 297 48.75 47.18 17.02
N SER A 298 48.37 47.63 18.22
CA SER A 298 47.26 47.05 18.99
C SER A 298 45.94 47.10 18.23
N SER A 299 45.65 48.22 17.55
CA SER A 299 44.45 48.36 16.71
C SER A 299 44.46 47.37 15.53
N THR A 300 45.61 47.17 14.88
CA THR A 300 45.75 46.26 13.74
C THR A 300 45.56 44.81 14.18
N LEU A 301 46.14 44.44 15.33
CA LEU A 301 45.94 43.11 15.94
C LEU A 301 44.45 42.86 16.25
N LYS A 302 43.72 43.88 16.71
CA LYS A 302 42.27 43.80 16.95
C LYS A 302 41.50 43.56 15.65
N THR A 303 41.87 44.23 14.56
CA THR A 303 41.25 44.03 13.24
C THR A 303 41.52 42.64 12.68
N ILE A 304 42.76 42.14 12.79
CA ILE A 304 43.13 40.77 12.38
C ILE A 304 42.30 39.74 13.15
N ARG A 305 42.19 39.90 14.48
CA ARG A 305 41.36 39.02 15.32
C ARG A 305 39.90 39.01 14.87
N THR A 306 39.36 40.17 14.52
CA THR A 306 37.95 40.29 14.07
C THR A 306 37.74 39.59 12.72
N LYS A 307 38.68 39.74 11.78
CA LYS A 307 38.65 39.02 10.50
C LYS A 307 38.78 37.51 10.69
N ALA A 308 39.62 37.04 11.62
CA ALA A 308 39.76 35.61 11.94
C ALA A 308 38.45 35.00 12.46
N ILE A 309 37.73 35.71 13.34
CA ILE A 309 36.41 35.28 13.84
C ILE A 309 35.38 35.22 12.69
N SER A 310 35.43 36.18 11.75
CA SER A 310 34.57 36.14 10.56
C SER A 310 34.88 34.93 9.67
N THR A 311 36.15 34.53 9.55
CA THR A 311 36.55 33.34 8.79
C THR A 311 36.07 32.05 9.47
N GLU A 312 36.17 31.95 10.80
CA GLU A 312 35.63 30.84 11.58
C GLU A 312 34.12 30.67 11.36
N THR A 313 33.38 31.78 11.38
CA THR A 313 31.93 31.79 11.11
C THR A 313 31.61 31.31 9.68
N SER A 314 32.42 31.69 8.69
CA SER A 314 32.26 31.19 7.32
C SER A 314 32.56 29.69 7.21
N LEU A 315 33.54 29.18 7.97
CA LEU A 315 33.85 27.75 8.03
C LEU A 315 32.69 26.95 8.62
N ASP A 316 32.03 27.47 9.67
CA ASP A 316 30.87 26.84 10.30
C ASP A 316 29.68 26.72 9.33
N LYS A 317 29.47 27.72 8.46
CA LYS A 317 28.48 27.65 7.39
C LYS A 317 28.80 26.55 6.37
N VAL A 318 30.08 26.34 6.04
CA VAL A 318 30.50 25.26 5.13
C VAL A 318 30.23 23.89 5.76
N VAL A 319 30.51 23.71 7.06
CA VAL A 319 30.17 22.48 7.80
C VAL A 319 28.65 22.24 7.81
N THR A 320 27.87 23.29 8.04
CA THR A 320 26.40 23.21 8.01
C THR A 320 25.88 22.78 6.63
N LEU A 321 26.45 23.34 5.55
CA LEU A 321 26.09 22.99 4.18
C LEU A 321 26.45 21.54 3.84
N ALA A 322 27.60 21.05 4.30
CA ALA A 322 28.01 19.65 4.13
C ALA A 322 27.05 18.69 4.83
N ASN A 323 26.56 19.05 6.03
CA ASN A 323 25.55 18.26 6.74
C ASN A 323 24.20 18.26 6.00
N GLN A 324 23.80 19.40 5.40
CA GLN A 324 22.60 19.47 4.56
C GLN A 324 22.72 18.58 3.32
N GLN A 325 23.87 18.57 2.65
CA GLN A 325 24.13 17.66 1.51
C GLN A 325 24.02 16.19 1.91
N LYS A 326 24.54 15.81 3.09
CA LYS A 326 24.43 14.45 3.61
C LYS A 326 22.96 14.04 3.83
N SER A 327 22.16 14.92 4.43
CA SER A 327 20.72 14.65 4.65
C SER A 327 19.95 14.48 3.34
N ILE A 328 20.26 15.29 2.31
CA ILE A 328 19.66 15.13 0.98
C ILE A 328 20.03 13.78 0.36
N LEU A 329 21.28 13.32 0.55
CA LEU A 329 21.73 12.02 0.06
C LEU A 329 20.99 10.86 0.73
N GLU A 330 20.77 10.95 2.05
CA GLU A 330 20.00 9.97 2.83
C GLU A 330 18.53 9.92 2.38
N VAL A 331 17.90 11.08 2.12
CA VAL A 331 16.54 11.15 1.57
C VAL A 331 16.46 10.54 0.17
N ALA A 332 17.45 10.82 -0.70
CA ALA A 332 17.52 10.24 -2.03
C ALA A 332 17.67 8.72 -1.99
N GLN A 333 18.52 8.18 -1.10
CA GLN A 333 18.63 6.73 -0.87
C GLN A 333 17.32 6.13 -0.34
N GLY A 334 16.62 6.82 0.57
CA GLY A 334 15.31 6.40 1.04
C GLY A 334 14.27 6.30 -0.08
N GLN A 335 14.24 7.28 -0.98
CA GLN A 335 13.36 7.26 -2.16
C GLN A 335 13.66 6.08 -3.09
N VAL A 336 14.94 5.78 -3.34
CA VAL A 336 15.33 4.60 -4.15
C VAL A 336 14.81 3.29 -3.54
N SER A 337 14.84 3.17 -2.21
CA SER A 337 14.28 1.99 -1.52
C SER A 337 12.77 1.88 -1.73
N ILE A 338 12.03 2.99 -1.62
CA ILE A 338 10.58 3.03 -1.86
C ILE A 338 10.25 2.66 -3.32
N TYR A 339 11.01 3.16 -4.29
CA TYR A 339 10.82 2.78 -5.69
C TYR A 339 11.09 1.29 -5.94
N THR A 340 12.03 0.70 -5.20
CA THR A 340 12.31 -0.74 -5.28
C THR A 340 11.15 -1.56 -4.72
N GLU A 341 10.62 -1.19 -3.55
CA GLU A 341 9.41 -1.84 -2.99
C GLU A 341 8.20 -1.71 -3.91
N LEU A 342 7.99 -0.53 -4.51
CA LEU A 342 6.89 -0.31 -5.45
C LEU A 342 7.03 -1.18 -6.70
N SER A 343 8.25 -1.34 -7.22
CA SER A 343 8.55 -2.23 -8.35
C SER A 343 8.25 -3.69 -8.02
N ASP A 344 8.61 -4.15 -6.83
CA ASP A 344 8.32 -5.51 -6.38
C ASP A 344 6.81 -5.74 -6.14
N LEU A 345 6.10 -4.74 -5.65
CA LEU A 345 4.65 -4.77 -5.50
C LEU A 345 3.95 -4.86 -6.86
N LEU A 346 4.41 -4.09 -7.86
CA LEU A 346 3.92 -4.18 -9.24
C LEU A 346 4.14 -5.57 -9.85
N LYS A 347 5.31 -6.18 -9.64
CA LYS A 347 5.58 -7.57 -10.07
C LYS A 347 4.63 -8.58 -9.42
N LYS A 348 4.34 -8.43 -8.13
CA LYS A 348 3.36 -9.31 -7.45
C LYS A 348 1.95 -9.15 -8.02
N ILE A 349 1.54 -7.92 -8.32
CA ILE A 349 0.25 -7.65 -8.95
C ILE A 349 0.20 -8.32 -10.33
N ASP A 350 1.24 -8.17 -11.15
CA ASP A 350 1.33 -8.80 -12.47
C ASP A 350 1.23 -10.34 -12.39
N GLN A 351 1.97 -10.97 -11.48
CA GLN A 351 1.87 -12.41 -11.22
C GLN A 351 0.46 -12.84 -10.80
N THR A 352 -0.20 -12.04 -9.97
CA THR A 352 -1.57 -12.31 -9.51
C THR A 352 -2.56 -12.19 -10.67
N LEU A 353 -2.40 -11.19 -11.54
CA LEU A 353 -3.23 -11.04 -12.75
C LEU A 353 -3.05 -12.21 -13.71
N ILE A 354 -1.83 -12.72 -13.88
CA ILE A 354 -1.55 -13.92 -14.67
C ILE A 354 -2.27 -15.14 -14.08
N GLN A 355 -2.24 -15.32 -12.76
CA GLN A 355 -2.95 -16.40 -12.08
C GLN A 355 -4.47 -16.29 -12.20
N ILE A 356 -5.03 -15.09 -12.09
CA ILE A 356 -6.46 -14.85 -12.29
C ILE A 356 -6.85 -15.19 -13.73
N THR A 357 -6.05 -14.74 -14.71
CA THR A 357 -6.30 -15.01 -16.14
C THR A 357 -6.26 -16.51 -16.44
N SER A 358 -5.31 -17.24 -15.87
CA SER A 358 -5.22 -18.69 -16.06
C SER A 358 -6.39 -19.44 -15.39
N ALA A 359 -6.83 -19.01 -14.20
CA ALA A 359 -8.00 -19.55 -13.53
C ALA A 359 -9.30 -19.30 -14.31
N ILE A 360 -9.47 -18.10 -14.88
CA ILE A 360 -10.61 -17.77 -15.76
C ILE A 360 -10.61 -18.64 -17.01
N ASN A 361 -9.45 -18.84 -17.65
CA ASN A 361 -9.35 -19.72 -18.82
C ASN A 361 -9.69 -21.17 -18.47
N ALA A 362 -9.21 -21.68 -17.34
CA ALA A 362 -9.57 -23.03 -16.87
C ALA A 362 -11.07 -23.16 -16.58
N SER A 363 -11.67 -22.15 -15.94
CA SER A 363 -13.12 -22.11 -15.68
C SER A 363 -13.92 -22.09 -16.98
N THR A 364 -13.53 -21.26 -17.96
CA THR A 364 -14.18 -21.20 -19.28
C THR A 364 -14.12 -22.54 -19.99
N HIS A 365 -12.97 -23.22 -19.92
CA HIS A 365 -12.80 -24.54 -20.53
C HIS A 365 -13.67 -25.61 -19.87
N SER A 366 -13.82 -25.55 -18.54
CA SER A 366 -14.69 -26.44 -17.77
C SER A 366 -16.17 -26.18 -18.07
N SER A 367 -16.59 -24.90 -18.14
CA SER A 367 -17.95 -24.52 -18.54
C SER A 367 -18.28 -24.97 -19.96
N ASN A 368 -17.36 -24.82 -20.92
CA ASN A 368 -17.57 -25.30 -22.29
C ASN A 368 -17.66 -26.84 -22.37
N PHE A 369 -16.90 -27.56 -21.53
CA PHE A 369 -16.98 -29.00 -21.44
C PHE A 369 -18.32 -29.48 -20.84
N LEU A 370 -18.83 -28.77 -19.82
CA LEU A 370 -20.15 -29.05 -19.26
C LEU A 370 -21.25 -28.75 -20.29
N ALA A 371 -21.17 -27.61 -20.99
CA ALA A 371 -22.09 -27.25 -22.05
C ALA A 371 -22.15 -28.32 -23.15
N SER A 372 -21.00 -28.82 -23.63
CA SER A 372 -20.99 -29.88 -24.64
C SER A 372 -21.51 -31.22 -24.13
N ARG A 373 -21.33 -31.53 -22.84
CA ARG A 373 -21.90 -32.72 -22.20
C ARG A 373 -23.42 -32.63 -22.15
N VAL A 374 -23.97 -31.48 -21.76
CA VAL A 374 -25.41 -31.22 -21.72
C VAL A 374 -26.00 -31.33 -23.13
N ASP A 375 -25.35 -30.70 -24.12
CA ASP A 375 -25.80 -30.74 -25.52
C ASP A 375 -25.77 -32.16 -26.11
N SER A 376 -24.79 -32.98 -25.71
CA SER A 376 -24.73 -34.40 -26.08
C SER A 376 -25.84 -35.24 -25.43
N ILE A 377 -26.27 -34.92 -24.22
CA ILE A 377 -27.35 -35.64 -23.53
C ILE A 377 -28.69 -35.28 -24.18
N VAL A 378 -28.94 -33.99 -24.42
CA VAL A 378 -30.17 -33.48 -25.06
C VAL A 378 -30.33 -34.03 -26.49
N SER A 379 -29.24 -34.07 -27.28
CA SER A 379 -29.28 -34.63 -28.64
C SER A 379 -29.42 -36.15 -28.70
N THR A 380 -29.11 -36.87 -27.62
CA THR A 380 -29.31 -38.33 -27.54
C THR A 380 -30.76 -38.68 -27.20
N GLU A 381 -31.45 -37.88 -26.40
CA GLU A 381 -32.89 -38.03 -26.14
C GLU A 381 -33.74 -37.70 -27.38
N ALA A 382 -33.34 -36.73 -28.20
CA ALA A 382 -34.05 -36.36 -29.44
C ALA A 382 -33.98 -37.41 -30.57
N LYS A 383 -33.18 -38.48 -30.42
CA LYS A 383 -33.04 -39.57 -31.43
C LYS A 383 -33.76 -40.86 -31.05
N VAL A 384 -34.39 -40.92 -29.88
CA VAL A 384 -35.11 -42.12 -29.38
C VAL A 384 -36.63 -41.94 -29.36
N SER A 385 -37.13 -40.77 -29.75
CA SER A 385 -38.53 -40.55 -30.12
C SER A 385 -38.69 -40.42 -31.63
#